data_AF-A0A0P8WJT6-F1
#
_entry.id   AF-A0A0P8WJT6-F1
#
_cell.length_a   1.000
_cell.length_b   1.000
_cell.length_c   1.000
_cell.angle_alpha   90.00
_cell.angle_beta   90.00
_cell.angle_gamma   90.00
#
_symmetry.space_group_name_H-M   'P 1'
#
loop_
_entity.id
_entity.type
_entity.pdbx_description
1 polymer ?
#
loop_
_entity_poly.entity_id
_entity_poly.type
_entity_poly.pdbx_seq_one_letter_code
_entity_poly.pdbx_strand_id
1 'polypeptide(L)'
;MDAFDDLMLGYALKKLTGVFEEIMEVSKSTASDKATCVLSIGQSKSAKKIPVWLGRLRVSTPYQVTHVLIDQMHVSRKLNRDLRFAAQAALLEALIEDGLAMHIASYSVAVVENRLKCFSDR
;
A
#
# COMPACT_ATOMS: atom_id res chain seq x y z
N MET A 1 8.16 -17.27 -4.57
CA MET A 1 8.75 -16.13 -3.86
C MET A 1 9.01 -16.60 -2.44
N ASP A 2 10.15 -16.25 -1.85
CA ASP A 2 10.50 -16.79 -0.53
C ASP A 2 9.66 -16.09 0.56
N ALA A 3 9.34 -16.79 1.65
CA ALA A 3 8.55 -16.22 2.76
C ALA A 3 9.19 -14.94 3.35
N PHE A 4 10.51 -14.81 3.21
CA PHE A 4 11.24 -13.61 3.58
C PHE A 4 10.91 -12.41 2.66
N ASP A 5 10.78 -12.65 1.36
CA ASP A 5 10.41 -11.61 0.40
C ASP A 5 8.99 -11.11 0.64
N ASP A 6 8.06 -12.00 0.95
CA ASP A 6 6.68 -11.63 1.30
C ASP A 6 6.64 -10.80 2.59
N LEU A 7 7.45 -11.17 3.60
CA LEU A 7 7.61 -10.38 4.82
C LEU A 7 8.17 -8.98 4.53
N MET A 8 9.18 -8.90 3.66
CA MET A 8 9.80 -7.62 3.27
C MET A 8 8.86 -6.74 2.46
N LEU A 9 8.05 -7.33 1.57
CA LEU A 9 6.99 -6.63 0.84
C LEU A 9 5.95 -6.07 1.82
N GLY A 10 5.45 -6.89 2.74
CA GLY A 10 4.50 -6.46 3.76
C GLY A 10 5.06 -5.32 4.63
N TYR A 11 6.33 -5.40 5.01
CA TYR A 11 7.03 -4.34 5.72
C TYR A 11 7.14 -3.04 4.91
N ALA A 12 7.52 -3.12 3.63
CA ALA A 12 7.63 -1.96 2.74
C ALA A 12 6.28 -1.25 2.58
N LEU A 13 5.21 -2.00 2.32
CA LEU A 13 3.84 -1.48 2.23
C LEU A 13 3.39 -0.82 3.55
N LYS A 14 3.72 -1.43 4.69
CA LYS A 14 3.42 -0.87 6.01
C LYS A 14 4.12 0.47 6.23
N LYS A 15 5.36 0.62 5.76
CA LYS A 15 6.13 1.87 5.87
C LYS A 15 5.62 2.95 4.94
N LEU A 16 5.29 2.60 3.70
CA LEU A 16 4.66 3.54 2.75
C LEU A 16 3.30 4.01 3.27
N THR A 17 2.49 3.11 3.84
CA THR A 17 1.23 3.48 4.51
C THR A 17 1.46 4.54 5.59
N GLY A 18 2.51 4.39 6.41
CA GLY A 18 2.85 5.36 7.45
C GLY A 18 3.16 6.76 6.92
N VAL A 19 3.76 6.86 5.72
CA VAL A 19 3.99 8.15 5.06
C VAL A 19 2.66 8.79 4.66
N PHE A 20 1.72 8.02 4.12
CA PHE A 20 0.38 8.51 3.79
C PHE A 20 -0.42 8.89 5.04
N GLU A 21 -0.32 8.12 6.14
CA GLU A 21 -0.91 8.49 7.43
C GLU A 21 -0.39 9.85 7.91
N GLU A 22 0.93 10.06 7.89
CA GLU A 22 1.57 11.33 8.26
C GLU A 22 1.08 12.50 7.38
N ILE A 23 1.00 12.31 6.07
CA ILE A 23 0.44 13.30 5.13
C ILE A 23 -1.01 13.67 5.50
N MET A 24 -1.83 12.67 5.80
CA MET A 24 -3.24 12.87 6.13
C MET A 24 -3.45 13.50 7.52
N GLU A 25 -2.58 13.23 8.48
CA GLU A 25 -2.61 13.88 9.80
C GLU A 25 -2.17 15.34 9.72
N VAL A 26 -1.13 15.63 8.93
CA VAL A 26 -0.68 17.00 8.69
C VAL A 26 -1.77 17.79 7.96
N SER A 27 -2.42 17.22 6.93
CA SER A 27 -3.49 17.92 6.22
C SER A 27 -4.73 18.23 7.08
N LYS A 28 -5.04 17.36 8.06
CA LYS A 28 -6.12 17.62 9.04
C LYS A 28 -5.75 18.69 10.06
N SER A 29 -4.48 18.80 10.45
CA SER A 29 -4.01 19.77 11.44
C SER A 29 -3.68 21.14 10.83
N THR A 30 -3.32 21.19 9.55
CA THR A 30 -2.95 22.42 8.82
C THR A 30 -3.91 22.70 7.66
N ALA A 31 -5.15 23.07 8.00
CA ALA A 31 -6.10 23.59 7.02
C ALA A 31 -5.69 24.97 6.42
N SER A 32 -4.56 25.55 6.82
CA SER A 32 -4.16 26.91 6.43
C SER A 32 -2.89 27.03 5.58
N ASP A 33 -2.03 26.00 5.43
CA ASP A 33 -0.78 26.20 4.68
C ASP A 33 -0.22 24.93 4.00
N LYS A 34 -0.53 24.79 2.71
CA LYS A 34 -0.17 23.64 1.86
C LYS A 34 1.35 23.49 1.65
N ALA A 35 2.10 24.57 1.73
CA ALA A 35 3.56 24.60 1.54
C ALA A 35 4.32 23.92 2.70
N THR A 36 3.79 24.02 3.92
CA THR A 36 4.39 23.43 5.13
C THR A 36 4.30 21.91 5.14
N CYS A 37 3.25 21.34 4.53
CA CYS A 37 3.07 19.89 4.42
C CYS A 37 4.20 19.22 3.61
N VAL A 38 4.55 19.79 2.45
CA VAL A 38 5.63 19.27 1.58
C VAL A 38 7.00 19.40 2.25
N LEU A 39 7.24 20.50 2.97
CA LEU A 39 8.48 20.74 3.72
C LEU A 39 8.67 19.77 4.89
N SER A 40 7.61 19.47 5.65
CA SER A 40 7.67 18.53 6.78
C SER A 40 8.00 17.10 6.32
N ILE A 41 7.45 16.67 5.19
CA ILE A 41 7.76 15.35 4.62
C ILE A 41 9.19 15.34 4.06
N GLY A 42 9.60 16.40 3.36
CA GLY A 42 10.96 16.53 2.83
C GLY A 42 12.06 16.52 3.90
N GLN A 43 11.73 16.94 5.12
CA GLN A 43 12.63 16.90 6.28
C GLN A 43 12.53 15.60 7.10
N SER A 44 11.50 14.77 6.87
CA SER A 44 11.32 13.53 7.62
C SER A 44 12.38 12.49 7.22
N LYS A 45 12.88 11.74 8.21
CA LYS A 45 13.81 10.61 7.98
C LYS A 45 13.17 9.52 7.09
N SER A 46 11.86 9.55 6.94
CA SER A 46 11.03 8.67 6.11
C SER A 46 11.27 8.91 4.62
N ALA A 47 11.38 10.17 4.19
CA ALA A 47 11.49 10.52 2.77
C ALA A 47 12.69 9.87 2.08
N LYS A 48 13.84 9.81 2.77
CA LYS A 48 15.06 9.16 2.26
C LYS A 48 14.91 7.65 2.06
N LYS A 49 13.92 7.02 2.70
CA LYS A 49 13.68 5.57 2.64
C LYS A 49 12.56 5.18 1.66
N ILE A 50 11.77 6.15 1.18
CA ILE A 50 10.71 5.90 0.19
C ILE A 50 11.26 5.18 -1.06
N PRO A 51 12.37 5.62 -1.69
CA PRO A 51 12.90 4.93 -2.86
C PRO A 51 13.29 3.47 -2.59
N VAL A 52 13.78 3.18 -1.37
CA VAL A 52 14.16 1.82 -0.97
C VAL A 52 12.92 0.93 -0.86
N TRP A 53 11.84 1.44 -0.25
CA TRP A 53 10.59 0.69 -0.14
C TRP A 53 9.94 0.49 -1.51
N LEU A 54 9.90 1.52 -2.36
CA LEU A 54 9.40 1.40 -3.74
C LEU A 54 10.22 0.40 -4.57
N GLY A 55 11.55 0.39 -4.39
CA GLY A 55 12.42 -0.62 -5.00
C GLY A 55 12.05 -2.05 -4.61
N ARG A 56 11.52 -2.27 -3.39
CA ARG A 56 10.99 -3.57 -2.96
C ARG A 56 9.66 -3.92 -3.60
N LEU A 57 8.80 -2.95 -3.89
CA LEU A 57 7.54 -3.20 -4.60
C LEU A 57 7.80 -3.61 -6.06
N ARG A 58 8.81 -3.02 -6.70
CA ARG A 58 9.17 -3.28 -8.11
C ARG A 58 9.65 -4.71 -8.40
N VAL A 59 10.12 -5.44 -7.39
CA VAL A 59 10.54 -6.84 -7.54
C VAL A 59 9.38 -7.82 -7.34
N SER A 60 8.25 -7.34 -6.82
CA SER A 60 7.03 -8.11 -6.64
C SER A 60 6.11 -7.95 -7.85
N THR A 61 5.29 -8.96 -8.11
CA THR A 61 4.25 -8.83 -9.13
C THR A 61 3.16 -7.85 -8.65
N PRO A 62 2.51 -7.10 -9.57
CA PRO A 62 1.41 -6.21 -9.20
C PRO A 62 0.28 -6.93 -8.44
N TYR A 63 0.03 -8.21 -8.75
CA TYR A 63 -0.90 -9.05 -8.01
C TYR A 63 -0.50 -9.19 -6.54
N GLN A 64 0.76 -9.52 -6.25
CA GLN A 64 1.24 -9.69 -4.87
C GLN A 64 1.19 -8.39 -4.07
N VAL A 65 1.58 -7.27 -4.70
CA VAL A 65 1.50 -5.94 -4.07
C VAL A 65 0.06 -5.64 -3.67
N THR A 66 -0.89 -5.81 -4.61
CA THR A 66 -2.32 -5.59 -4.34
C THR A 66 -2.86 -6.56 -3.30
N HIS A 67 -2.51 -7.84 -3.38
CA HIS A 67 -3.01 -8.88 -2.46
C HIS A 67 -2.60 -8.58 -1.01
N VAL A 68 -1.31 -8.33 -0.77
CA VAL A 68 -0.78 -8.02 0.56
C VAL A 68 -1.37 -6.71 1.10
N LEU A 69 -1.54 -5.69 0.24
CA LEU A 69 -2.12 -4.42 0.68
C LEU A 69 -3.61 -4.59 1.05
N ILE A 70 -4.38 -5.36 0.29
CA ILE A 70 -5.78 -5.67 0.60
C ILE A 70 -5.90 -6.44 1.93
N ASP A 71 -5.02 -7.40 2.19
CA ASP A 71 -4.99 -8.11 3.49
C ASP A 71 -4.72 -7.13 4.64
N GLN A 72 -3.77 -6.22 4.47
CA GLN A 72 -3.50 -5.19 5.47
C GLN A 72 -4.67 -4.21 5.64
N MET A 73 -5.40 -3.88 4.57
CA MET A 73 -6.63 -3.06 4.63
C MET A 73 -7.73 -3.78 5.39
N HIS A 74 -7.89 -5.08 5.17
CA HIS A 74 -8.85 -5.90 5.90
C HIS A 74 -8.57 -5.91 7.40
N VAL A 75 -7.29 -6.04 7.78
CA VAL A 75 -6.86 -5.94 9.19
C VAL A 75 -7.16 -4.55 9.77
N SER A 76 -6.86 -3.46 9.06
CA SER A 76 -7.17 -2.10 9.52
C SER A 76 -8.66 -1.90 9.75
N ARG A 77 -9.49 -2.38 8.83
CA ARG A 77 -10.96 -2.31 8.94
C ARG A 77 -11.48 -3.13 10.12
N LYS A 78 -10.96 -4.35 10.32
CA LYS A 78 -11.31 -5.20 11.46
C LYS A 78 -10.95 -4.55 12.81
N LEU A 79 -9.91 -3.73 12.84
CA LEU A 79 -9.43 -3.02 14.03
C LEU A 79 -9.96 -1.58 14.15
N ASN A 80 -10.92 -1.16 13.31
CA ASN A 80 -11.46 0.21 13.25
C ASN A 80 -10.38 1.30 13.17
N ARG A 81 -9.30 1.03 12.42
CA ARG A 81 -8.22 2.00 12.17
C ARG A 81 -8.52 2.81 10.92
N ASP A 82 -9.51 3.70 11.01
CA ASP A 82 -10.07 4.41 9.84
C ASP A 82 -9.05 5.27 9.10
N LEU A 83 -8.18 5.98 9.82
CA LEU A 83 -7.11 6.77 9.21
C LEU A 83 -6.15 5.87 8.41
N ARG A 84 -5.76 4.74 9.00
CA ARG A 84 -4.88 3.76 8.36
C ARG A 84 -5.52 3.18 7.11
N PHE A 85 -6.79 2.81 7.20
CA PHE A 85 -7.55 2.29 6.08
C PHE A 85 -7.61 3.30 4.93
N ALA A 86 -7.89 4.57 5.22
CA ALA A 86 -7.88 5.64 4.22
C ALA A 86 -6.49 5.86 3.61
N ALA A 87 -5.43 5.83 4.41
CA ALA A 87 -4.04 5.92 3.93
C ALA A 87 -3.67 4.73 3.03
N GLN A 88 -4.12 3.52 3.35
CA GLN A 88 -3.91 2.33 2.52
C GLN A 88 -4.69 2.41 1.21
N ALA A 89 -5.90 2.96 1.21
CA ALA A 89 -6.68 3.19 -0.01
C ALA A 89 -5.98 4.20 -0.94
N ALA A 90 -5.53 5.34 -0.40
CA ALA A 90 -4.78 6.34 -1.15
C ALA A 90 -3.43 5.80 -1.67
N LEU A 91 -2.74 4.98 -0.87
CA LEU A 91 -1.52 4.29 -1.31
C LEU A 91 -1.82 3.31 -2.46
N LEU A 92 -2.90 2.54 -2.37
CA LEU A 92 -3.29 1.61 -3.44
C LEU A 92 -3.56 2.34 -4.75
N GLU A 93 -4.29 3.47 -4.71
CA GLU A 93 -4.53 4.31 -5.88
C GLU A 93 -3.22 4.79 -6.51
N ALA A 94 -2.31 5.36 -5.70
CA ALA A 94 -1.00 5.83 -6.19
C ALA A 94 -0.15 4.70 -6.81
N LEU A 95 -0.19 3.49 -6.23
CA LEU A 95 0.54 2.34 -6.76
C LEU A 95 -0.09 1.79 -8.05
N ILE A 96 -1.42 1.88 -8.21
CA ILE A 96 -2.11 1.53 -9.45
C ILE A 96 -1.71 2.50 -10.56
N GLU A 97 -1.66 3.80 -10.26
CA GLU A 97 -1.23 4.83 -11.22
C GLU A 97 0.21 4.64 -11.69
N ASP A 98 1.13 4.24 -10.79
CA ASP A 98 2.54 3.92 -11.12
C ASP A 98 2.72 2.51 -11.74
N GLY A 99 1.62 1.75 -11.92
CA GLY A 99 1.66 0.39 -12.49
C GLY A 99 2.28 -0.68 -11.57
N LEU A 100 2.51 -0.36 -10.30
CA LEU A 100 3.07 -1.26 -9.29
C LEU A 100 2.02 -2.15 -8.60
N ALA A 101 0.74 -1.79 -8.71
CA ALA A 101 -0.39 -2.54 -8.19
C ALA A 101 -1.44 -2.79 -9.27
N MET A 102 -2.17 -3.89 -9.15
CA MET A 102 -3.33 -4.16 -10.00
C MET A 102 -4.53 -3.29 -9.60
N HIS A 103 -5.27 -2.84 -10.62
CA HIS A 103 -6.60 -2.28 -10.43
C HIS A 103 -7.53 -3.30 -9.74
N ILE A 104 -8.41 -2.82 -8.85
CA ILE A 104 -9.27 -3.68 -8.01
C ILE A 104 -10.15 -4.61 -8.84
N ALA A 105 -10.68 -4.14 -9.97
CA ALA A 105 -11.49 -4.97 -10.87
C ALA A 105 -10.68 -6.15 -11.44
N SER A 106 -9.47 -5.88 -11.96
CA SER A 106 -8.58 -6.90 -12.51
C SER A 106 -8.11 -7.87 -11.43
N TYR A 107 -7.80 -7.36 -10.25
CA TYR A 107 -7.44 -8.18 -9.09
C TYR A 107 -8.58 -9.13 -8.70
N SER A 108 -9.82 -8.63 -8.66
CA SER A 108 -10.99 -9.42 -8.29
C SER A 108 -11.20 -10.60 -9.26
N VAL A 109 -11.03 -10.37 -10.57
CA VAL A 109 -11.05 -11.42 -11.59
C VAL A 109 -9.95 -12.46 -11.33
N ALA A 110 -8.70 -12.02 -11.15
CA ALA A 110 -7.56 -12.91 -10.91
C ALA A 110 -7.75 -13.79 -9.65
N VAL A 111 -8.31 -13.24 -8.57
CA VAL A 111 -8.60 -14.01 -7.35
C VAL A 111 -9.64 -15.10 -7.62
N VAL A 112 -10.72 -14.77 -8.35
CA VAL A 112 -11.76 -15.75 -8.68
C VAL A 112 -11.22 -16.84 -9.59
N GLU A 113 -10.48 -16.49 -10.64
CA GLU A 113 -9.85 -17.46 -11.54
C GLU A 113 -8.90 -18.39 -10.81
N ASN A 114 -8.06 -17.87 -9.91
CA ASN A 114 -7.15 -18.68 -9.10
C ASN A 114 -7.92 -19.65 -8.20
N ARG A 115 -9.04 -19.22 -7.62
CA ARG A 115 -9.90 -20.12 -6.81
C ARG A 115 -10.54 -21.20 -7.67
N LEU A 116 -11.00 -20.87 -8.87
CA LEU A 116 -11.62 -21.82 -9.79
C LEU A 116 -10.64 -22.88 -10.30
N LYS A 117 -9.39 -22.50 -10.59
CA LYS A 117 -8.34 -23.47 -10.98
C LYS A 117 -8.14 -24.55 -9.91
N CYS A 118 -8.16 -24.19 -8.63
CA CYS A 118 -8.07 -25.15 -7.54
C CYS A 118 -9.23 -26.18 -7.50
N PHE A 119 -10.35 -25.92 -8.17
CA PHE A 119 -11.46 -26.88 -8.30
C PHE A 119 -11.35 -27.76 -9.55
N SER A 120 -10.66 -27.32 -10.60
CA SER A 120 -10.45 -28.13 -11.82
C SER A 120 -9.28 -29.11 -11.73
N ASP A 121 -8.31 -28.86 -10.85
CA ASP A 121 -7.16 -29.75 -10.63
C ASP A 121 -7.46 -30.89 -9.63
N ARG A 122 -8.73 -31.27 -9.45
CA ARG A 122 -9.20 -32.35 -8.56
C ARG A 122 -9.98 -33.41 -9.33
#